data_AF-U6LY16-F1
#
_entry.id   AF-U6LY16-F1
#
_cell.length_a   1.000
_cell.length_b   1.000
_cell.length_c   1.000
_cell.angle_alpha   90.00
_cell.angle_beta   90.00
_cell.angle_gamma   90.00
#
_symmetry.space_group_name_H-M   'P 1'
#
loop_
_entity.id
_entity.type
_entity.pdbx_description
1 polymer ?
#
loop_
_entity_poly.entity_id
_entity_poly.type
_entity_poly.pdbx_seq_one_letter_code
_entity_poly.pdbx_strand_id
1 'polypeptide(L)'
;MPLSVLLSFSCILTFSFFFCRKPDRNVCAKEFILMRECNRPGGPQLLLTKDEFGKLRYEVPAERLSQFNLLSSDVGPAEAPARDRKLMQQTIEEMKEQFKAKAFDFVPYKWESFRSNPGK
;
A
#
# COMPACT_ATOMS: atom_id res chain seq x y z
N MET A 1 -15.16 -21.57 36.56
CA MET A 1 -15.71 -20.70 35.49
C MET A 1 -14.79 -20.82 34.29
N PRO A 2 -15.33 -21.09 33.09
CA PRO A 2 -14.71 -22.00 32.13
C PRO A 2 -13.70 -21.34 31.20
N LEU A 3 -12.65 -22.10 30.87
CA LEU A 3 -11.58 -21.82 29.89
C LEU A 3 -12.06 -21.66 28.42
N SER A 4 -13.33 -21.34 28.18
CA SER A 4 -13.99 -21.52 26.88
C SER A 4 -14.01 -20.30 25.95
N VAL A 5 -13.25 -19.24 26.23
CA VAL A 5 -13.25 -18.01 25.39
C VAL A 5 -11.87 -17.62 24.83
N LEU A 6 -10.80 -18.33 25.20
CA LEU A 6 -9.46 -18.15 24.60
C LEU A 6 -9.33 -18.75 23.18
N LEU A 7 -10.43 -19.21 22.60
CA LEU A 7 -10.54 -19.96 21.35
C LEU A 7 -11.33 -19.20 20.27
N SER A 8 -11.34 -17.87 20.30
CA SER A 8 -11.82 -17.08 19.17
C SER A 8 -10.76 -17.03 18.06
N PHE A 9 -10.86 -17.96 17.11
CA PHE A 9 -10.52 -17.76 15.70
C PHE A 9 -9.05 -17.54 15.27
N SER A 10 -8.05 -17.70 16.14
CA SER A 10 -6.63 -17.66 15.72
C SER A 10 -6.19 -18.84 14.81
N CYS A 11 -7.06 -19.84 14.59
CA CYS A 11 -6.71 -21.15 14.00
C CYS A 11 -6.80 -21.26 12.47
N ILE A 12 -7.56 -20.41 11.75
CA ILE A 12 -7.67 -20.56 10.28
C ILE A 12 -6.47 -19.91 9.58
N LEU A 13 -5.97 -18.79 10.11
CA LEU A 13 -4.84 -18.05 9.55
C LEU A 13 -3.48 -18.69 9.86
N THR A 14 -3.32 -19.34 11.02
CA THR A 14 -2.13 -20.14 11.33
C THR A 14 -1.93 -21.28 10.33
N PHE A 15 -3.01 -21.89 9.85
CA PHE A 15 -2.95 -22.93 8.82
C PHE A 15 -2.44 -22.35 7.49
N SER A 16 -2.99 -21.22 7.04
CA SER A 16 -2.57 -20.54 5.80
C SER A 16 -1.12 -20.02 5.86
N PHE A 17 -0.71 -19.50 7.02
CA PHE A 17 0.67 -19.07 7.27
C PHE A 17 1.66 -20.25 7.21
N PHE A 18 1.29 -21.42 7.72
CA PHE A 18 2.08 -22.65 7.59
C PHE A 18 2.20 -23.13 6.13
N PHE A 19 1.22 -22.80 5.27
CA PHE A 19 1.28 -23.03 3.82
C PHE A 19 2.17 -22.04 3.06
N CYS A 20 2.61 -20.96 3.69
CA CYS A 20 3.66 -20.09 3.14
C CYS A 20 5.04 -20.79 2.99
N ARG A 21 5.14 -22.07 3.35
CA ARG A 21 6.23 -22.95 2.91
C ARG A 21 6.44 -22.96 1.40
N LYS A 22 5.41 -22.63 0.59
CA LYS A 22 5.54 -22.29 -0.82
C LYS A 22 5.12 -20.82 -0.99
N PRO A 23 6.07 -19.87 -0.96
CA PRO A 23 5.72 -18.45 -1.02
C PRO A 23 5.13 -18.10 -2.39
N ASP A 24 4.03 -17.35 -2.37
CA ASP A 24 3.52 -16.68 -3.56
C ASP A 24 4.42 -15.48 -3.93
N ARG A 25 4.18 -14.83 -5.08
CA ARG A 25 4.97 -13.68 -5.57
C ARG A 25 5.06 -12.53 -4.56
N ASN A 26 4.07 -12.43 -3.67
CA ASN A 26 4.00 -11.42 -2.61
C ASN A 26 4.67 -11.86 -1.29
N VAL A 27 5.39 -12.99 -1.29
CA VAL A 27 6.13 -13.54 -0.13
C VAL A 27 5.23 -13.63 1.12
N CYS A 28 3.97 -13.97 0.88
CA CYS A 28 2.90 -14.07 1.88
C CYS A 28 2.70 -12.85 2.80
N ALA A 29 3.04 -11.64 2.33
CA ALA A 29 2.93 -10.43 3.15
C ALA A 29 1.50 -10.19 3.68
N LYS A 30 0.48 -10.60 2.92
CA LYS A 30 -0.93 -10.47 3.31
C LYS A 30 -1.27 -11.39 4.48
N GLU A 31 -0.79 -12.63 4.44
CA GLU A 31 -0.96 -13.64 5.48
C GLU A 31 -0.25 -13.23 6.77
N PHE A 32 0.94 -12.63 6.67
CA PHE A 32 1.65 -12.05 7.82
C PHE A 32 0.82 -10.97 8.52
N ILE A 33 0.26 -10.03 7.76
CA ILE A 33 -0.53 -8.93 8.31
C ILE A 33 -1.83 -9.46 8.93
N LEU A 34 -2.53 -10.35 8.23
CA LEU A 34 -3.77 -10.96 8.75
C LEU A 34 -3.51 -11.73 10.05
N MET A 35 -2.42 -12.50 10.13
CA MET A 35 -2.04 -13.21 11.34
C MET A 35 -1.72 -12.25 12.49
N ARG A 36 -0.96 -11.19 12.22
CA ARG A 36 -0.62 -10.15 13.21
C ARG A 36 -1.88 -9.47 13.77
N GLU A 37 -2.80 -9.06 12.90
CA GLU A 37 -4.00 -8.33 13.30
C GLU A 37 -5.02 -9.23 14.00
N CYS A 38 -5.12 -10.50 13.60
CA CYS A 38 -5.99 -11.48 14.25
C CYS A 38 -5.52 -11.83 15.67
N ASN A 39 -4.20 -11.89 15.90
CA ASN A 39 -3.63 -12.19 17.22
C ASN A 39 -3.63 -10.98 18.18
N ARG A 40 -4.14 -9.82 17.76
CA ARG A 40 -4.08 -8.60 18.57
C ARG A 40 -5.17 -8.61 19.65
N PRO A 41 -4.83 -8.39 20.93
CA PRO A 41 -5.84 -8.26 21.98
C PRO A 41 -6.71 -7.03 21.70
N GLY A 42 -8.02 -7.24 21.71
CA GLY A 42 -9.01 -6.26 21.29
C GLY A 42 -9.45 -6.38 19.82
N GLY A 43 -8.84 -7.25 19.00
CA GLY A 43 -9.23 -7.46 17.60
C GLY A 43 -8.41 -6.64 16.59
N PRO A 44 -8.66 -6.81 15.27
CA PRO A 44 -7.85 -6.22 14.21
C PRO A 44 -7.98 -4.70 14.14
N GLN A 45 -6.87 -4.01 13.86
CA GLN A 45 -6.86 -2.56 13.58
C GLN A 45 -6.77 -2.25 12.09
N LEU A 46 -6.34 -3.23 11.29
CA LEU A 46 -6.22 -3.12 9.85
C LEU A 46 -6.94 -4.30 9.21
N LEU A 47 -7.78 -4.00 8.23
CA LEU A 47 -8.58 -4.97 7.49
C LEU A 47 -8.18 -4.96 6.02
N LEU A 48 -8.24 -6.14 5.40
CA LEU A 48 -8.12 -6.29 3.96
C LEU A 48 -9.54 -6.37 3.38
N THR A 49 -9.98 -5.32 2.70
CA THR A 49 -11.29 -5.25 2.04
C THR A 49 -11.14 -5.34 0.53
N LYS A 50 -12.24 -5.65 -0.16
CA LYS A 50 -12.29 -5.64 -1.63
C LYS A 50 -13.15 -4.47 -2.08
N ASP A 51 -12.61 -3.69 -3.00
CA ASP A 51 -13.37 -2.66 -3.71
C ASP A 51 -14.41 -3.25 -4.66
N GLU A 52 -15.28 -2.38 -5.17
CA GLU A 52 -16.24 -2.66 -6.23
C GLU A 52 -15.61 -3.33 -7.47
N PHE A 53 -14.32 -3.04 -7.73
CA PHE A 53 -13.54 -3.62 -8.83
C PHE A 53 -12.76 -4.89 -8.45
N GLY A 54 -13.02 -5.46 -7.26
CA GLY A 54 -12.36 -6.67 -6.75
C GLY A 54 -10.90 -6.48 -6.32
N LYS A 55 -10.40 -5.24 -6.31
CA LYS A 55 -9.05 -4.90 -5.86
C LYS A 55 -9.01 -4.86 -4.33
N LEU A 56 -7.93 -5.39 -3.76
CA LEU A 56 -7.74 -5.38 -2.32
C LEU A 56 -7.29 -4.00 -1.84
N ARG A 57 -7.90 -3.50 -0.77
CA ARG A 57 -7.50 -2.27 -0.06
C ARG A 57 -7.25 -2.55 1.41
N TYR A 58 -6.50 -1.64 2.03
CA TYR A 58 -6.31 -1.59 3.46
C TYR A 58 -7.28 -0.59 4.08
N GLU A 59 -8.06 -1.05 5.05
CA GLU A 59 -9.03 -0.22 5.78
C GLU A 59 -8.81 -0.28 7.29
N VAL A 60 -9.01 0.85 7.96
CA VAL A 60 -9.02 0.95 9.42
C VAL A 60 -10.46 1.02 9.92
N PRO A 61 -10.86 0.21 10.91
CA PRO A 61 -12.19 0.27 11.51
C PRO A 61 -12.49 1.67 12.06
N ALA A 62 -13.72 2.17 11.82
CA ALA A 62 -14.15 3.51 12.21
C ALA A 62 -13.93 3.82 13.71
N GLU A 63 -14.14 2.81 14.56
CA GLU A 63 -13.97 2.90 16.02
C GLU A 63 -12.53 3.22 16.46
N ARG A 64 -11.55 3.01 15.57
CA ARG A 64 -10.12 3.15 15.85
C ARG A 64 -9.44 4.23 15.05
N LEU A 65 -10.17 4.97 14.22
CA LEU A 65 -9.60 6.06 13.41
C LEU A 65 -8.97 7.15 14.27
N SER A 66 -9.51 7.40 15.46
CA SER A 66 -8.94 8.36 16.42
C SER A 66 -7.53 8.00 16.89
N GLN A 67 -7.08 6.75 16.70
CA GLN A 67 -5.73 6.31 17.05
C GLN A 67 -4.71 6.61 15.94
N PHE A 68 -5.17 6.99 14.75
CA PHE A 68 -4.33 7.22 13.57
C PHE A 68 -4.53 8.64 13.03
N ASN A 69 -3.49 9.18 12.41
CA ASN A 69 -3.59 10.46 11.70
C ASN A 69 -4.10 10.23 10.27
N LEU A 70 -5.32 9.70 10.16
CA LEU A 70 -5.98 9.41 8.88
C LEU A 70 -7.19 10.30 8.72
N LEU A 71 -7.38 10.82 7.50
CA LEU A 71 -8.58 11.61 7.14
C LEU A 71 -9.79 10.71 6.83
N SER A 72 -9.55 9.45 6.48
CA SER A 72 -10.56 8.46 6.09
C SER A 72 -10.18 7.06 6.58
N SER A 73 -11.15 6.14 6.59
CA SER A 73 -10.91 4.72 6.92
C SER A 73 -10.07 4.00 5.88
N ASP A 74 -10.10 4.45 4.63
CA ASP A 74 -9.27 3.90 3.56
C ASP A 74 -7.83 4.40 3.65
N VAL A 75 -6.89 3.45 3.78
CA VAL A 75 -5.45 3.69 3.79
C VAL A 75 -4.88 3.64 2.36
N GLY A 76 -5.55 2.91 1.46
CA GLY A 76 -5.15 2.77 0.07
C GLY A 76 -5.07 1.32 -0.42
N PRO A 77 -4.63 1.13 -1.68
CA PRO A 77 -4.58 -0.18 -2.32
C PRO A 77 -3.54 -1.09 -1.67
N ALA A 78 -3.87 -2.38 -1.56
CA ALA A 78 -2.97 -3.40 -1.02
C ALA A 78 -1.90 -3.89 -2.01
N GLU A 79 -1.99 -3.45 -3.27
CA GLU A 79 -1.07 -3.78 -4.33
C GLU A 79 -0.51 -2.50 -4.94
N ALA A 80 0.79 -2.53 -5.26
CA ALA A 80 1.44 -1.41 -5.92
C ALA A 80 0.83 -1.15 -7.31
N PRO A 81 0.73 0.12 -7.74
CA PRO A 81 0.25 0.45 -9.08
C PRO A 81 1.18 -0.14 -10.14
N ALA A 82 0.59 -0.58 -11.25
CA ALA A 82 1.36 -1.01 -12.41
C ALA A 82 2.14 0.18 -13.00
N ARG A 83 3.29 -0.11 -13.60
CA ARG A 83 4.10 0.92 -14.27
C ARG A 83 3.33 1.43 -15.50
N ASP A 84 2.86 2.68 -15.42
CA ASP A 84 2.23 3.37 -16.53
C ASP A 84 2.92 4.72 -16.78
N ARG A 85 3.37 4.92 -18.02
CA ARG A 85 4.04 6.16 -18.44
C ARG A 85 3.13 7.37 -18.34
N LYS A 86 1.83 7.21 -18.61
CA LYS A 86 0.88 8.33 -18.57
C LYS A 86 0.67 8.82 -17.15
N LEU A 87 0.45 7.89 -16.21
CA LEU A 87 0.33 8.20 -14.78
C LEU A 87 1.61 8.86 -14.23
N MET A 88 2.78 8.37 -14.64
CA MET A 88 4.06 8.99 -14.26
C MET A 88 4.20 10.43 -14.79
N GLN A 89 3.77 10.71 -16.02
CA GLN A 89 3.83 12.07 -16.58
C GLN A 89 2.84 13.00 -15.88
N GLN A 90 1.61 12.55 -15.65
CA GLN A 90 0.58 13.32 -14.93
C GLN A 90 1.03 13.68 -13.51
N THR A 91 1.54 12.70 -12.75
CA THR A 91 2.06 12.94 -11.40
C THR A 91 3.25 13.91 -11.40
N ILE A 92 4.15 13.85 -12.39
CA ILE A 92 5.23 14.84 -12.53
C ILE A 92 4.67 16.24 -12.77
N GLU A 93 3.66 16.39 -13.62
CA GLU A 93 3.02 17.67 -13.91
C GLU A 93 2.30 18.24 -12.68
N GLU A 94 1.52 17.41 -11.98
CA GLU A 94 0.87 17.78 -10.71
C GLU A 94 1.89 18.26 -9.67
N MET A 95 3.03 17.57 -9.55
CA MET A 95 4.11 18.00 -8.65
C MET A 95 4.72 19.34 -9.10
N LYS A 96 4.96 19.55 -10.40
CA LYS A 96 5.49 20.83 -10.90
C LYS A 96 4.56 22.00 -10.51
N GLU A 97 3.25 21.80 -10.62
CA GLU A 97 2.24 22.78 -10.25
C GLU A 97 2.20 23.03 -8.74
N GLN A 98 2.17 21.98 -7.93
CA GLN A 98 2.16 22.07 -6.46
C GLN A 98 3.38 22.84 -5.93
N PHE A 99 4.56 22.54 -6.47
CA PHE A 99 5.81 23.20 -6.05
C PHE A 99 6.04 24.56 -6.73
N LYS A 100 5.19 24.97 -7.68
CA LYS A 100 5.36 26.20 -8.49
C LYS A 100 6.78 26.30 -9.07
N ALA A 101 7.32 25.18 -9.52
CA ALA A 101 8.72 25.04 -9.90
C ALA A 101 8.99 25.71 -11.27
N LYS A 102 9.16 27.04 -11.27
CA LYS A 102 9.32 27.86 -12.49
C LYS A 102 10.52 27.46 -13.38
N ALA A 103 11.52 26.78 -12.83
CA ALA A 103 12.76 26.42 -13.51
C ALA A 103 13.02 24.90 -13.57
N PHE A 104 12.00 24.06 -13.39
CA PHE A 104 12.21 22.61 -13.29
C PHE A 104 12.88 21.99 -14.54
N ASP A 105 12.51 22.44 -15.74
CA ASP A 105 13.10 21.96 -17.00
C ASP A 105 14.20 22.92 -17.55
N PHE A 106 14.60 23.93 -16.78
CA PHE A 106 15.57 24.92 -17.25
C PHE A 106 16.98 24.31 -17.29
N VAL A 107 17.59 24.31 -18.47
CA VAL A 107 18.97 23.87 -18.69
C VAL A 107 19.82 25.09 -19.02
N PRO A 108 20.69 25.56 -18.10
CA PRO A 108 21.44 26.81 -18.28
C PRO A 108 22.53 26.69 -19.36
N TYR A 109 23.13 25.51 -19.52
CA TYR A 109 24.08 25.22 -20.59
C TYR A 109 23.89 23.77 -21.04
N LYS A 110 23.97 23.57 -22.36
CA LYS A 110 23.88 22.26 -23.00
C LYS A 110 25.06 22.10 -23.94
N TRP A 111 25.74 20.96 -23.86
CA TRP A 111 26.91 20.67 -24.69
C TRP A 111 26.58 20.80 -26.18
N GLU A 112 27.44 21.51 -26.92
CA GLU A 112 27.28 21.73 -28.35
C GLU A 112 27.50 20.41 -29.11
N SER A 113 26.44 19.90 -29.74
CA SER A 113 26.51 18.67 -30.53
C SER A 113 25.41 18.65 -31.59
N PHE A 114 25.61 17.85 -32.64
CA PHE A 114 24.55 17.56 -33.61
C PHE A 114 23.38 16.74 -33.02
N ARG A 115 23.50 16.21 -31.80
CA ARG A 115 22.45 15.43 -31.14
C ARG A 115 21.54 16.33 -30.32
N SER A 116 20.25 16.05 -30.37
CA SER A 116 19.24 16.79 -29.60
C SER A 116 19.44 16.67 -28.09
N ASN A 117 19.94 15.55 -27.57
CA ASN A 117 20.31 15.39 -26.16
C ASN A 117 21.65 14.63 -26.07
N PRO A 118 22.80 15.33 -26.02
CA PRO A 118 24.10 14.67 -25.94
C PRO A 118 24.23 13.86 -24.64
N GLY A 119 24.55 12.56 -24.77
CA GLY A 119 24.87 11.67 -23.65
C GLY A 119 23.69 11.09 -22.86
N LYS A 120 22.44 11.41 -23.22
CA LYS A 120 21.22 10.78 -22.68
C LYS A 120 20.67 9.72 -23.63
#